data_AF-B7PBD3-F1
#
_entry.id   AF-B7PBD3-F1
#
_cell.length_a   1.000
_cell.length_b   1.000
_cell.length_c   1.000
_cell.angle_alpha   90.00
_cell.angle_beta   90.00
_cell.angle_gamma   90.00
#
_symmetry.space_group_name_H-M   'P 1'
#
loop_
_entity.id
_entity.type
_entity.pdbx_description
1 polymer ?
#
loop_
_entity_poly.entity_id
_entity_poly.type
_entity_poly.pdbx_seq_one_letter_code
_entity_poly.pdbx_strand_id
1 'polypeptide(L)'
;MASCIVALARQVVPLLVEIRQHVRSLKQDVDAVRLHVLQLEAASQQAEAPLPGPVALPSLLSDLPLRTLPDVQEAERLLADVSKVQLLGKGSKALQRCVQILVRLLLTNDLQRNYSLAGRQKKRAFKELRMRKILLAAVEEKTGQDSDSVEKAVGRYLAGAPARAKEAKERGNGNRALQDELDGSSGSTAMTAVAIKTGVLLDEQFSN
;
A
#
# COMPACT_ATOMS: atom_id res chain seq x y z
N MET A 1 26.71 72.05 -0.68
CA MET A 1 25.97 70.89 -0.15
C MET A 1 24.45 70.94 -0.43
N ALA A 2 23.78 72.09 -0.28
CA ALA A 2 22.33 72.21 -0.53
C ALA A 2 21.88 71.84 -1.97
N SER A 3 22.67 72.18 -3.00
CA SER A 3 22.35 71.88 -4.41
C SER A 3 22.27 70.38 -4.73
N CYS A 4 23.18 69.58 -4.16
CA CYS A 4 23.21 68.13 -4.38
C CYS A 4 22.00 67.43 -3.74
N ILE A 5 21.52 67.91 -2.59
CA ILE A 5 20.35 67.37 -1.89
C ILE A 5 19.08 67.63 -2.71
N VAL A 6 18.95 68.82 -3.31
CA VAL A 6 17.81 69.18 -4.17
C VAL A 6 17.81 68.36 -5.48
N ALA A 7 18.99 68.13 -6.06
CA ALA A 7 19.13 67.30 -7.26
C ALA A 7 18.76 65.82 -7.00
N LEU A 8 19.20 65.28 -5.86
CA LEU A 8 18.86 63.92 -5.43
C LEU A 8 17.36 63.79 -5.15
N ALA A 9 16.77 64.75 -4.45
CA ALA A 9 15.33 64.77 -4.17
C ALA A 9 14.48 64.79 -5.46
N ARG A 10 14.92 65.53 -6.49
CA ARG A 10 14.24 65.58 -7.80
C ARG A 10 14.22 64.23 -8.52
N GLN A 11 15.20 63.36 -8.30
CA GLN A 11 15.26 62.03 -8.91
C GLN A 11 14.57 60.95 -8.07
N VAL A 12 14.70 61.02 -6.74
CA VAL A 12 14.21 59.96 -5.83
C VAL A 12 12.72 60.09 -5.53
N VAL A 13 12.18 61.31 -5.46
CA VAL A 13 10.76 61.54 -5.12
C VAL A 13 9.80 60.90 -6.14
N PRO A 14 10.00 61.02 -7.47
CA PRO A 14 9.15 60.34 -8.46
C PRO A 14 9.18 58.81 -8.34
N LEU A 15 10.36 58.22 -8.13
CA LEU A 15 10.53 56.77 -7.96
C LEU A 15 9.77 56.27 -6.71
N LEU A 16 9.83 57.02 -5.60
CA LEU A 16 9.07 56.68 -4.40
C LEU A 16 7.55 56.79 -4.62
N VAL A 17 7.09 57.72 -5.47
CA VAL A 17 5.68 57.84 -5.85
C VAL A 17 5.25 56.65 -6.72
N GLU A 18 6.06 56.25 -7.70
CA GLU A 18 5.81 55.07 -8.54
C GLU A 18 5.77 53.79 -7.71
N ILE A 19 6.75 53.57 -6.82
CA ILE A 19 6.78 52.41 -5.93
C ILE A 19 5.52 52.39 -5.04
N ARG A 20 5.14 53.53 -4.46
CA ARG A 20 3.89 53.62 -3.67
C ARG A 20 2.65 53.31 -4.51
N GLN A 21 2.63 53.72 -5.77
CA GLN A 21 1.53 53.41 -6.67
C GLN A 21 1.47 51.92 -7.00
N HIS A 22 2.60 51.29 -7.30
CA HIS A 22 2.68 49.85 -7.54
C HIS A 22 2.28 49.03 -6.32
N VAL A 23 2.72 49.43 -5.12
CA VAL A 23 2.31 48.77 -3.88
C VAL A 23 0.80 48.87 -3.65
N ARG A 24 0.19 50.02 -3.99
CA ARG A 24 -1.28 50.17 -3.92
C ARG A 24 -1.99 49.28 -4.93
N SER A 25 -1.51 49.24 -6.18
CA SER A 25 -2.08 48.38 -7.23
C SER A 25 -1.99 46.91 -6.86
N LEU A 26 -0.81 46.45 -6.45
CA LEU A 26 -0.58 45.05 -6.08
C LEU A 26 -1.45 44.64 -4.88
N LYS A 27 -1.64 45.56 -3.92
CA LYS A 27 -2.54 45.31 -2.79
C LYS A 27 -3.99 45.12 -3.27
N GLN A 28 -4.46 45.94 -4.21
CA GLN A 28 -5.80 45.80 -4.79
C GLN A 28 -5.95 44.47 -5.53
N ASP A 29 -4.94 44.05 -6.28
CA ASP A 29 -4.95 42.76 -7.00
C ASP A 29 -4.98 41.58 -6.02
N VAL A 30 -4.19 41.64 -4.95
CA VAL A 30 -4.20 40.61 -3.88
C VAL A 30 -5.57 40.54 -3.19
N ASP A 31 -6.18 41.68 -2.88
CA ASP A 31 -7.50 41.74 -2.27
C ASP A 31 -8.58 41.18 -3.22
N ALA A 32 -8.47 41.45 -4.53
CA ALA A 32 -9.36 40.90 -5.55
C ALA A 32 -9.22 39.38 -5.70
N VAL A 33 -7.98 38.87 -5.76
CA VAL A 33 -7.70 37.42 -5.80
C VAL A 33 -8.22 36.75 -4.54
N ARG A 34 -8.05 37.36 -3.36
CA ARG A 34 -8.54 36.83 -2.10
C ARG A 34 -10.08 36.73 -2.09
N LEU A 35 -10.78 37.73 -2.62
CA LEU A 35 -12.24 37.67 -2.77
C LEU A 35 -12.65 36.57 -3.75
N HIS A 36 -11.96 36.42 -4.88
CA HIS A 36 -12.22 35.32 -5.82
C HIS A 36 -11.98 33.94 -5.21
N VAL A 37 -10.92 33.78 -4.41
CA VAL A 37 -10.66 32.53 -3.68
C VAL A 37 -11.79 32.24 -2.69
N LEU A 38 -12.24 33.24 -1.91
CA LEU A 38 -13.38 33.07 -0.99
C LEU A 38 -14.68 32.72 -1.73
N GLN A 39 -14.90 33.29 -2.92
CA GLN A 39 -16.05 32.97 -3.76
C GLN A 39 -15.96 31.55 -4.33
N LEU A 40 -14.77 31.12 -4.77
CA LEU A 40 -14.52 29.74 -5.22
C LEU A 40 -14.66 28.75 -4.07
N GLU A 41 -14.20 29.10 -2.86
CA GLU A 41 -14.38 28.31 -1.66
C GLU A 41 -15.86 28.19 -1.28
N ALA A 42 -16.63 29.28 -1.33
CA ALA A 42 -18.06 29.27 -1.05
C ALA A 42 -18.85 28.49 -2.13
N ALA A 43 -18.48 28.64 -3.41
CA ALA A 43 -19.07 27.88 -4.51
C ALA A 43 -18.70 26.40 -4.45
N SER A 44 -17.48 26.06 -4.03
CA SER A 44 -17.05 24.69 -3.74
C SER A 44 -17.86 24.12 -2.57
N GLN A 45 -18.02 24.87 -1.48
CA GLN A 45 -18.82 24.44 -0.31
C GLN A 45 -20.31 24.28 -0.61
N GLN A 46 -20.84 24.98 -1.62
CA GLN A 46 -22.23 24.83 -2.07
C GLN A 46 -22.40 23.75 -3.15
N ALA A 47 -21.38 23.46 -3.96
CA ALA A 47 -21.37 22.38 -4.94
C ALA A 47 -20.99 21.02 -4.32
N GLU A 48 -20.40 21.03 -3.13
CA GLU A 48 -19.87 19.87 -2.44
C GLU A 48 -20.72 19.61 -1.19
N ALA A 49 -21.71 18.71 -1.34
CA ALA A 49 -22.24 18.00 -0.19
C ALA A 49 -21.06 17.41 0.63
N PRO A 50 -21.16 17.34 1.96
CA PRO A 50 -20.00 17.25 2.87
C PRO A 50 -19.00 16.19 2.45
N LEU A 51 -17.84 16.63 1.97
CA LEU A 51 -16.73 15.76 1.64
C LEU A 51 -16.07 15.27 2.95
N PRO A 52 -15.95 13.96 3.18
CA PRO A 52 -15.33 13.45 4.40
C PRO A 52 -13.85 13.81 4.40
N GLY A 53 -13.28 14.11 5.58
CA GLY A 53 -11.83 14.10 5.79
C GLY A 53 -11.20 12.76 5.34
N PRO A 54 -9.85 12.61 5.39
CA PRO A 54 -9.14 11.46 4.80
C PRO A 54 -9.92 10.18 5.09
N VAL A 55 -10.60 9.67 4.05
CA VAL A 55 -11.67 8.68 4.22
C VAL A 55 -11.03 7.51 4.93
N ALA A 56 -11.31 7.38 6.22
CA ALA A 56 -10.84 6.26 7.00
C ALA A 56 -11.30 5.05 6.21
N LEU A 57 -10.35 4.22 5.76
CA LEU A 57 -10.68 3.03 5.00
C LEU A 57 -11.75 2.30 5.81
N PRO A 58 -12.92 2.01 5.20
CA PRO A 58 -13.96 1.22 5.84
C PRO A 58 -13.33 0.06 6.59
N SER A 59 -13.77 -0.23 7.83
CA SER A 59 -13.10 -1.17 8.74
C SER A 59 -12.70 -2.49 8.06
N LEU A 60 -13.54 -2.97 7.13
CA LEU A 60 -13.30 -4.15 6.31
C LEU A 60 -12.06 -4.09 5.39
N LEU A 61 -11.75 -2.91 4.84
CA LEU A 61 -10.53 -2.66 4.05
C LEU A 61 -9.29 -2.42 4.92
N SER A 62 -9.49 -2.15 6.21
CA SER A 62 -8.42 -2.08 7.21
C SER A 62 -8.05 -3.47 7.75
N ASP A 63 -9.01 -4.40 7.82
CA ASP A 63 -8.86 -5.78 8.33
C ASP A 63 -8.52 -6.81 7.24
N LEU A 64 -7.58 -6.46 6.37
CA LEU A 64 -7.02 -7.39 5.38
C LEU A 64 -6.16 -8.49 6.05
N PRO A 65 -6.14 -9.75 5.55
CA PRO A 65 -6.76 -10.25 4.32
C PRO A 65 -8.22 -10.70 4.49
N LEU A 66 -9.01 -10.54 3.43
CA LEU A 66 -10.41 -10.99 3.37
C LEU A 66 -10.49 -12.51 3.49
N ARG A 67 -11.47 -13.00 4.25
CA ARG A 67 -11.60 -14.43 4.60
C ARG A 67 -12.77 -15.10 3.92
N THR A 68 -13.88 -14.38 3.72
CA THR A 68 -15.11 -14.95 3.16
C THR A 68 -15.54 -14.25 1.87
N LEU A 69 -16.38 -14.93 1.07
CA LEU A 69 -16.96 -14.35 -0.15
C LEU A 69 -17.85 -13.12 0.09
N PRO A 70 -18.71 -13.06 1.13
CA PRO A 70 -19.48 -11.85 1.42
C PRO A 70 -18.56 -10.66 1.76
N ASP A 71 -17.47 -10.87 2.50
CA ASP A 71 -16.48 -9.80 2.77
C ASP A 71 -15.90 -9.23 1.46
N VAL A 72 -15.68 -10.07 0.45
CA VAL A 72 -15.23 -9.60 -0.87
C VAL A 72 -16.29 -8.75 -1.56
N GLN A 73 -17.57 -9.14 -1.50
CA GLN A 73 -18.64 -8.37 -2.12
C GLN A 73 -18.86 -7.02 -1.42
N GLU A 74 -18.75 -7.00 -0.09
CA GLU A 74 -18.86 -5.78 0.69
C GLU A 74 -17.66 -4.86 0.47
N ALA A 75 -16.44 -5.40 0.44
CA ALA A 75 -15.23 -4.67 0.06
C ALA A 75 -15.35 -4.05 -1.35
N GLU A 76 -15.90 -4.79 -2.31
CA GLU A 76 -16.15 -4.30 -3.68
C GLU A 76 -17.20 -3.19 -3.75
N ARG A 77 -18.21 -3.21 -2.88
CA ARG A 77 -19.20 -2.13 -2.75
C ARG A 77 -18.55 -0.87 -2.15
N LEU A 78 -17.70 -1.06 -1.14
CA LEU A 78 -16.99 0.02 -0.45
C LEU A 78 -15.92 0.68 -1.32
N LEU A 79 -15.33 -0.07 -2.25
CA LEU A 79 -14.36 0.39 -3.25
C LEU A 79 -14.97 1.28 -4.36
N ALA A 80 -16.23 1.69 -4.25
CA ALA A 80 -16.87 2.61 -5.18
C ALA A 80 -16.23 4.01 -5.16
N ASP A 81 -15.81 4.48 -3.98
CA ASP A 81 -15.33 5.87 -3.79
C ASP A 81 -13.89 5.99 -3.26
N VAL A 82 -13.27 4.89 -2.78
CA VAL A 82 -11.91 4.92 -2.22
C VAL A 82 -10.86 4.48 -3.23
N SER A 83 -10.17 5.48 -3.79
CA SER A 83 -9.17 5.33 -4.84
C SER A 83 -7.83 4.73 -4.40
N LYS A 84 -7.58 4.52 -3.10
CA LYS A 84 -6.29 4.00 -2.61
C LYS A 84 -6.45 3.12 -1.39
N VAL A 85 -6.75 1.83 -1.60
CA VAL A 85 -6.30 0.82 -0.63
C VAL A 85 -4.78 0.97 -0.57
N GLN A 86 -4.21 1.10 0.64
CA GLN A 86 -2.77 1.38 0.87
C GLN A 86 -1.85 0.20 0.50
N LEU A 87 -2.12 -0.50 -0.61
CA LEU A 87 -1.26 -1.50 -1.23
C LEU A 87 0.04 -0.86 -1.76
N LEU A 88 0.02 0.44 -2.06
CA LEU A 88 1.14 1.22 -2.59
C LEU A 88 2.36 1.27 -1.67
N GLY A 89 2.25 0.90 -0.39
CA GLY A 89 3.40 0.81 0.53
C GLY A 89 4.02 -0.58 0.63
N LYS A 90 3.38 -1.62 0.08
CA LYS A 90 3.73 -3.02 0.30
C LYS A 90 4.18 -3.67 -1.01
N GLY A 91 5.06 -4.66 -0.94
CA GLY A 91 5.52 -5.42 -2.12
C GLY A 91 7.03 -5.46 -2.29
N SER A 92 7.47 -5.97 -3.44
CA SER A 92 8.88 -6.14 -3.80
C SER A 92 9.11 -5.59 -5.21
N LYS A 93 10.36 -5.24 -5.56
CA LYS A 93 10.71 -4.87 -6.95
C LYS A 93 10.58 -6.04 -7.93
N ALA A 94 10.64 -7.28 -7.43
CA ALA A 94 10.48 -8.47 -8.26
C ALA A 94 9.00 -8.78 -8.52
N LEU A 95 8.60 -8.84 -9.80
CA LEU A 95 7.20 -9.00 -10.23
C LEU A 95 6.46 -10.17 -9.54
N GLN A 96 7.02 -11.38 -9.62
CA GLN A 96 6.39 -12.58 -9.05
C GLN A 96 6.23 -12.47 -7.53
N ARG A 97 7.24 -11.90 -6.86
CA ARG A 97 7.22 -11.72 -5.41
C ARG A 97 6.24 -10.62 -4.99
N CYS A 98 6.16 -9.53 -5.75
CA CYS A 98 5.22 -8.43 -5.53
C CYS A 98 3.78 -8.93 -5.62
N VAL A 99 3.44 -9.63 -6.72
CA VAL A 99 2.14 -10.24 -6.92
C VAL A 99 1.79 -11.20 -5.77
N GLN A 100 2.72 -12.06 -5.36
CA GLN A 100 2.51 -12.98 -4.25
C GLN A 100 2.17 -12.24 -2.93
N ILE A 101 2.92 -11.19 -2.60
CA ILE A 101 2.71 -10.41 -1.38
C ILE A 101 1.35 -9.72 -1.42
N LEU A 102 1.06 -9.00 -2.50
CA LEU A 102 -0.16 -8.19 -2.60
C LEU A 102 -1.42 -9.05 -2.69
N VAL A 103 -1.40 -10.16 -3.44
CA VAL A 103 -2.55 -11.07 -3.48
C VAL A 103 -2.80 -11.73 -2.12
N ARG A 104 -1.74 -12.08 -1.35
CA ARG A 104 -1.89 -12.62 0.01
C ARG A 104 -2.35 -11.57 1.01
N LEU A 105 -2.03 -10.31 0.79
CA LEU A 105 -2.53 -9.20 1.58
C LEU A 105 -4.03 -9.02 1.35
N LEU A 106 -4.50 -9.23 0.12
CA LEU A 106 -5.92 -9.06 -0.22
C LEU A 106 -6.81 -10.25 0.12
N LEU A 107 -6.36 -11.47 -0.20
CA LEU A 107 -7.19 -12.67 -0.15
C LEU A 107 -6.47 -13.80 0.61
N THR A 108 -7.19 -14.49 1.49
CA THR A 108 -6.73 -15.76 2.06
C THR A 108 -6.50 -16.83 1.00
N ASN A 109 -5.68 -17.84 1.32
CA ASN A 109 -5.43 -18.96 0.41
C ASN A 109 -6.73 -19.70 0.03
N ASP A 110 -7.70 -19.82 0.93
CA ASP A 110 -8.98 -20.47 0.65
C ASP A 110 -9.80 -19.69 -0.39
N LEU A 111 -9.87 -18.36 -0.27
CA LEU A 111 -10.52 -17.52 -1.27
C LEU A 111 -9.80 -17.54 -2.61
N GLN A 112 -8.46 -17.54 -2.63
CA GLN A 112 -7.68 -17.62 -3.88
C GLN A 112 -8.06 -18.85 -4.73
N ARG A 113 -8.57 -19.94 -4.13
CA ARG A 113 -9.03 -21.13 -4.88
C ARG A 113 -10.33 -20.91 -5.62
N ASN A 114 -11.20 -20.04 -5.08
CA ASN A 114 -12.51 -19.72 -5.63
C ASN A 114 -12.45 -18.71 -6.78
N TYR A 115 -11.30 -18.05 -6.95
CA TYR A 115 -11.07 -17.08 -8.01
C TYR A 115 -10.10 -17.59 -9.08
N SER A 116 -10.32 -17.13 -10.30
CA SER A 116 -9.36 -17.22 -11.39
C SER A 116 -9.40 -15.92 -12.17
N LEU A 117 -8.32 -15.57 -12.88
CA LEU A 117 -8.27 -14.29 -13.58
C LEU A 117 -9.49 -14.08 -14.51
N ALA A 118 -9.82 -15.06 -15.35
CA ALA A 118 -10.90 -14.98 -16.33
C ALA A 118 -12.16 -15.81 -16.00
N GLY A 119 -12.32 -16.31 -14.78
CA GLY A 119 -13.49 -17.12 -14.39
C GLY A 119 -13.51 -18.55 -14.96
N ARG A 120 -12.35 -19.14 -15.26
CA ARG A 120 -12.25 -20.50 -15.80
C ARG A 120 -12.48 -21.56 -14.71
N GLN A 121 -12.86 -22.77 -15.11
CA GLN A 121 -12.98 -23.94 -14.22
C GLN A 121 -14.02 -23.77 -13.09
N LYS A 122 -15.18 -23.17 -13.39
CA LYS A 122 -16.27 -22.86 -12.43
C LYS A 122 -15.84 -21.94 -11.27
N LYS A 123 -14.74 -21.21 -11.44
CA LYS A 123 -14.25 -20.21 -10.49
C LYS A 123 -14.80 -18.83 -10.85
N ARG A 124 -14.90 -17.94 -9.87
CA ARG A 124 -15.29 -16.55 -10.10
C ARG A 124 -14.19 -15.80 -10.84
N ALA A 125 -14.56 -14.83 -11.66
CA ALA A 125 -13.63 -14.00 -12.41
C ALA A 125 -13.04 -12.91 -11.50
N PHE A 126 -11.73 -12.95 -11.30
CA PHE A 126 -11.01 -11.90 -10.59
C PHE A 126 -10.93 -10.62 -11.44
N LYS A 127 -10.98 -10.74 -12.77
CA LYS A 127 -10.96 -9.60 -13.70
C LYS A 127 -12.15 -8.65 -13.54
N GLU A 128 -13.28 -9.16 -13.06
CA GLU A 128 -14.52 -8.37 -12.86
C GLU A 128 -14.50 -7.54 -11.57
N LEU A 129 -13.56 -7.84 -10.65
CA LEU A 129 -13.44 -7.15 -9.39
C LEU A 129 -12.70 -5.80 -9.54
N ARG A 130 -13.15 -4.78 -8.82
CA ARG A 130 -12.46 -3.48 -8.72
C ARG A 130 -11.13 -3.62 -7.99
N MET A 131 -11.03 -4.51 -7.00
CA MET A 131 -9.76 -4.86 -6.34
C MET A 131 -8.66 -5.26 -7.32
N ARG A 132 -9.01 -5.87 -8.47
CA ARG A 132 -8.04 -6.22 -9.53
C ARG A 132 -7.40 -4.99 -10.14
N LYS A 133 -8.16 -3.91 -10.39
CA LYS A 133 -7.62 -2.65 -10.92
C LYS A 133 -6.63 -2.03 -9.95
N ILE A 134 -6.97 -2.02 -8.65
CA ILE A 134 -6.12 -1.47 -7.60
C ILE A 134 -4.84 -2.30 -7.43
N LEU A 135 -4.96 -3.63 -7.48
CA LEU A 135 -3.80 -4.52 -7.42
C LEU A 135 -2.88 -4.37 -8.62
N LEU A 136 -3.43 -4.28 -9.84
CA LEU A 136 -2.65 -4.05 -11.06
C LEU A 136 -1.87 -2.75 -10.97
N ALA A 137 -2.56 -1.64 -10.66
CA ALA A 137 -1.92 -0.33 -10.48
C ALA A 137 -0.81 -0.38 -9.42
N ALA A 138 -1.03 -1.05 -8.28
CA ALA A 138 -0.03 -1.16 -7.23
C ALA A 138 1.20 -1.98 -7.66
N VAL A 139 1.03 -3.05 -8.45
CA VAL A 139 2.16 -3.84 -8.95
C VAL A 139 2.91 -3.08 -10.06
N GLU A 140 2.19 -2.45 -10.99
CA GLU A 140 2.77 -1.63 -12.06
C GLU A 140 3.63 -0.51 -11.48
N GLU A 141 3.11 0.25 -10.51
CA GLU A 141 3.85 1.33 -9.84
C GLU A 141 5.10 0.83 -9.11
N LYS A 142 5.06 -0.38 -8.52
CA LYS A 142 6.20 -0.93 -7.77
C LYS A 142 7.27 -1.59 -8.63
N THR A 143 6.86 -2.21 -9.73
CA THR A 143 7.74 -3.07 -10.53
C THR A 143 8.17 -2.40 -11.84
N GLY A 144 7.46 -1.35 -12.27
CA GLY A 144 7.69 -0.68 -13.56
C GLY A 144 7.43 -1.60 -14.76
N GLN A 145 6.66 -2.67 -14.57
CA GLN A 145 6.32 -3.63 -15.63
C GLN A 145 5.04 -3.21 -16.36
N ASP A 146 4.88 -3.70 -17.59
CA ASP A 146 3.69 -3.48 -18.39
C ASP A 146 2.46 -4.23 -17.84
N SER A 147 1.28 -3.68 -18.08
CA SER A 147 0.01 -4.21 -17.57
C SER A 147 -0.26 -5.64 -18.01
N ASP A 148 0.12 -6.02 -19.24
CA ASP A 148 -0.05 -7.39 -19.75
C ASP A 148 0.83 -8.41 -19.00
N SER A 149 2.09 -8.07 -18.73
CA SER A 149 3.00 -8.90 -17.93
C SER A 149 2.52 -9.06 -16.50
N VAL A 150 2.02 -7.97 -15.88
CA VAL A 150 1.46 -8.01 -14.53
C VAL A 150 0.20 -8.88 -14.50
N GLU A 151 -0.72 -8.70 -15.44
CA GLU A 151 -1.94 -9.49 -15.53
C GLU A 151 -1.66 -10.99 -15.72
N LYS A 152 -0.71 -11.33 -16.60
CA LYS A 152 -0.25 -12.73 -16.77
C LYS A 152 0.34 -13.29 -15.48
N ALA A 153 1.15 -12.51 -14.75
CA ALA A 153 1.73 -12.95 -13.48
C ALA A 153 0.66 -13.20 -12.41
N VAL A 154 -0.32 -12.30 -12.27
CA VAL A 154 -1.48 -12.48 -11.37
C VAL A 154 -2.28 -13.72 -11.75
N GLY A 155 -2.54 -13.93 -13.05
CA GLY A 155 -3.24 -15.10 -13.55
C GLY A 155 -2.53 -16.42 -13.23
N ARG A 156 -1.22 -16.49 -13.46
CA ARG A 156 -0.39 -17.66 -13.12
C ARG A 156 -0.40 -17.93 -11.61
N TYR A 157 -0.30 -16.87 -10.80
CA TYR A 157 -0.32 -17.01 -9.35
C TYR A 157 -1.64 -17.58 -8.81
N LEU A 158 -2.78 -17.08 -9.30
CA LEU A 158 -4.11 -17.58 -8.92
C LEU A 158 -4.37 -19.00 -9.44
N ALA A 159 -3.88 -19.34 -10.64
CA ALA A 159 -3.98 -20.70 -11.17
C ALA A 159 -3.27 -21.73 -10.27
N GLY A 160 -2.16 -21.36 -9.64
CA GLY A 160 -1.41 -22.19 -8.69
C GLY A 160 -2.02 -22.29 -7.28
N ALA A 161 -3.13 -21.59 -6.97
CA ALA A 161 -3.73 -21.60 -5.63
C ALA A 161 -4.14 -23.01 -5.13
N PRO A 162 -4.73 -23.90 -5.95
CA PRO A 162 -5.07 -25.25 -5.51
C PRO A 162 -3.86 -26.10 -5.11
N ALA A 163 -2.75 -26.01 -5.85
CA ALA A 163 -1.51 -26.72 -5.54
C ALA A 163 -0.92 -26.23 -4.21
N ARG A 164 -0.84 -24.91 -4.03
CA ARG A 164 -0.37 -24.28 -2.78
C ARG A 164 -1.20 -24.67 -1.56
N ALA A 165 -2.52 -24.84 -1.72
CA ALA A 165 -3.39 -25.29 -0.65
C ALA A 165 -3.18 -26.76 -0.27
N LYS A 166 -2.91 -27.64 -1.25
CA LYS A 166 -2.56 -29.05 -0.99
C LYS A 166 -1.26 -29.15 -0.18
N GLU A 167 -0.22 -28.45 -0.62
CA GLU A 167 1.06 -28.46 0.11
C GLU A 167 0.94 -27.87 1.52
N ALA A 168 0.12 -26.83 1.72
CA ALA A 168 -0.13 -26.26 3.04
C ALA A 168 -0.83 -27.27 3.97
N LYS A 169 -1.78 -28.03 3.42
CA LYS A 169 -2.47 -29.09 4.15
C LYS A 169 -1.52 -30.25 4.49
N GLU A 170 -0.68 -30.67 3.55
CA GLU A 170 0.32 -31.74 3.75
C GLU A 170 1.37 -31.35 4.80
N ARG A 171 1.89 -30.11 4.76
CA ARG A 171 2.80 -29.59 5.79
C ARG A 171 2.13 -29.47 7.17
N GLY A 172 0.87 -29.02 7.22
CA GLY A 172 0.11 -28.96 8.46
C GLY A 172 -0.19 -30.34 9.05
N ASN A 173 -0.42 -31.35 8.20
CA ASN A 173 -0.66 -32.72 8.63
C ASN A 173 0.63 -33.41 9.10
N GLY A 174 1.77 -33.12 8.47
CA GLY A 174 3.08 -33.62 8.90
C GLY A 174 3.47 -33.12 10.30
N ASN A 175 3.17 -31.86 10.64
CA ASN A 175 3.39 -31.34 12.00
C ASN A 175 2.44 -31.95 13.05
N ARG A 176 1.24 -32.38 12.65
CA ARG A 176 0.28 -33.07 13.55
C ARG A 176 0.65 -34.53 13.79
N ALA A 177 1.10 -35.23 12.74
CA ALA A 177 1.57 -36.61 12.86
C ALA A 177 2.82 -36.74 13.76
N LEU A 178 3.69 -35.72 13.78
CA LEU A 178 4.83 -35.68 14.71
C LEU A 178 4.43 -35.34 16.16
N GLN A 179 3.23 -34.81 16.40
CA GLN A 179 2.71 -34.55 17.75
C GLN A 179 1.99 -35.78 18.34
N ASP A 180 1.27 -36.55 17.53
CA ASP A 180 0.63 -37.80 17.99
C ASP A 180 1.64 -38.91 18.34
N GLU A 181 2.84 -38.90 17.75
CA GLU A 181 3.92 -39.86 18.08
C GLU A 181 4.66 -39.54 19.41
N LEU A 182 4.48 -38.34 19.97
CA LEU A 182 5.13 -37.92 21.22
C LEU A 182 4.21 -38.04 22.45
N ASP A 183 2.89 -38.08 22.28
CA ASP A 183 1.92 -38.23 23.38
C ASP A 183 1.46 -39.70 23.61
N GLY A 184 1.96 -40.65 22.81
CA GLY A 184 1.59 -42.07 22.88
C GLY A 184 2.46 -42.98 23.74
N SER A 185 3.57 -42.50 24.32
CA SER A 185 4.51 -43.35 25.08
C SER A 185 4.79 -42.80 26.48
N SER A 186 3.79 -42.90 27.36
CA SER A 186 4.05 -42.97 28.80
C SER A 186 4.62 -44.35 29.13
N GLY A 187 5.94 -44.41 29.31
CA GLY A 187 6.60 -45.51 30.02
C GLY A 187 7.87 -46.01 29.36
N SER A 188 8.99 -45.32 29.57
CA SER A 188 10.22 -45.93 30.09
C SER A 188 11.38 -44.93 29.98
N THR A 189 11.93 -44.56 31.12
CA THR A 189 13.24 -43.95 31.29
C THR A 189 14.29 -44.64 30.40
N ALA A 190 14.86 -43.90 29.45
CA ALA A 190 16.15 -44.22 28.88
C ALA A 190 16.85 -42.92 28.48
N MET A 191 17.99 -42.66 29.12
CA MET A 191 18.91 -41.60 28.76
C MET A 191 19.21 -41.63 27.27
N THR A 192 19.07 -40.50 26.58
CA THR A 192 19.78 -40.28 25.32
C THR A 192 20.43 -38.91 25.38
N ALA A 193 21.76 -38.94 25.40
CA ALA A 193 22.64 -37.80 25.49
C ALA A 193 22.40 -36.83 24.32
N VAL A 194 22.09 -35.57 24.65
CA VAL A 194 22.18 -34.47 23.70
C VAL A 194 23.65 -34.13 23.53
N ALA A 195 24.26 -34.62 22.45
CA ALA A 195 25.57 -34.18 22.00
C ALA A 195 25.44 -32.74 21.49
N ILE A 196 25.67 -31.76 22.37
CA ILE A 196 25.93 -30.38 21.96
C ILE A 196 27.31 -30.38 21.31
N LYS A 197 27.35 -30.44 19.98
CA LYS A 197 28.59 -30.19 19.24
C LYS A 197 28.83 -28.68 19.17
N THR A 198 29.29 -28.12 20.28
CA THR A 198 29.97 -26.82 20.31
C THR A 198 31.26 -26.94 19.51
N GLY A 199 31.24 -26.49 18.26
CA GLY A 199 32.45 -26.18 17.51
C GLY A 199 33.01 -24.83 17.98
N VAL A 200 33.69 -24.83 19.12
CA VAL A 200 34.64 -23.78 19.49
C VAL A 200 36.00 -24.45 19.49
N LEU A 201 36.79 -24.17 18.45
CA LEU A 201 38.17 -24.59 18.36
C LEU A 201 38.97 -23.71 19.33
N LEU A 202 39.55 -24.36 20.34
CA LEU A 202 40.53 -23.80 21.27
C LEU A 202 41.85 -23.56 20.54
N ASP A 203 42.57 -22.50 20.89
CA ASP A 203 43.82 -22.70 21.66
C ASP A 203 44.33 -21.35 22.20
N GLU A 204 44.29 -21.23 23.52
CA GLU A 204 45.21 -20.40 24.29
C GLU A 204 46.60 -21.06 24.25
N GLN A 205 47.62 -20.29 23.90
CA GLN A 205 48.97 -20.51 24.45
C GLN A 205 49.50 -19.17 24.94
N PHE A 206 49.71 -19.11 26.26
CA PHE A 206 50.37 -18.03 26.97
C PHE A 206 51.89 -18.22 26.96
N SER A 207 52.60 -17.09 26.92
CA SER A 207 53.94 -16.84 27.48
C SER A 207 55.18 -17.28 26.68
N ASN A 208 55.79 -16.35 25.92
CA ASN A 208 56.91 -15.50 26.37
C ASN A 208 57.25 -14.43 25.32
#